data_AF-A0A1L9RSS2-F1
#
_entry.id   AF-A0A1L9RSS2-F1
#
_cell.length_a   1.000
_cell.length_b   1.000
_cell.length_c   1.000
_cell.angle_alpha   90.00
_cell.angle_beta   90.00
_cell.angle_gamma   90.00
#
_symmetry.space_group_name_H-M   'P 1'
#
loop_
_entity.id
_entity.type
_entity.pdbx_description
1 polymer ?
#
loop_
_entity_poly.entity_id
_entity_poly.type
_entity_poly.pdbx_seq_one_letter_code
_entity_poly.pdbx_strand_id
1 'polypeptide(L)'
;MGHGIGAIKAAGLQLFAAACAQAGYAALAFDYLHFESSDGQPRNLMSVPQELRDFRDVNALVREHPDRFDDHQLAAGIAQCPCVDGFASSLQVPLFHVAANAGSGNV
;
A
#
# COMPACT_ATOMS: atom_id res chain seq x y z
N MET A 1 0.24 -0.77 0.80
CA MET A 1 0.30 -0.13 2.12
C MET A 1 1.63 -0.45 2.75
N GLY A 2 2.49 0.56 2.88
CA GLY A 2 3.73 0.48 3.66
C GLY A 2 3.52 1.19 4.98
N HIS A 3 4.13 0.73 6.07
CA HIS A 3 3.93 1.41 7.34
C HIS A 3 4.78 2.71 7.41
N GLY A 4 4.64 3.44 8.51
CA GLY A 4 5.47 4.60 8.78
C GLY A 4 6.92 4.26 9.12
N ILE A 5 7.71 5.29 9.37
CA ILE A 5 9.13 5.20 9.73
C ILE A 5 9.38 4.11 10.76
N GLY A 6 10.22 3.13 10.40
CA GLY A 6 10.74 2.12 11.32
C GLY A 6 9.69 1.14 11.88
N ALA A 7 8.49 1.10 11.30
CA ALA A 7 7.39 0.33 11.82
C ALA A 7 6.96 -0.77 10.83
N ILE A 8 6.29 -1.79 11.35
CA ILE A 8 6.01 -3.06 10.67
C ILE A 8 4.53 -3.18 10.28
N LYS A 9 4.20 -3.96 9.26
CA LYS A 9 2.81 -4.14 8.79
C LYS A 9 1.87 -4.69 9.88
N ALA A 10 2.40 -5.44 10.84
CA ALA A 10 1.64 -5.97 11.97
C ALA A 10 1.17 -4.89 12.95
N ALA A 11 1.76 -3.69 12.92
CA ALA A 11 1.36 -2.55 13.75
C ALA A 11 0.11 -1.82 13.21
N GLY A 12 -0.90 -2.59 12.83
CA GLY A 12 -2.25 -2.08 12.52
C GLY A 12 -2.62 -2.01 11.03
N LEU A 13 -1.69 -2.17 10.09
CA LEU A 13 -2.03 -2.14 8.65
C LEU A 13 -2.97 -3.26 8.23
N GLN A 14 -2.97 -4.39 8.94
CA GLN A 14 -3.89 -5.50 8.67
C GLN A 14 -5.36 -5.08 8.77
N LEU A 15 -5.71 -4.20 9.70
CA LEU A 15 -7.09 -3.72 9.86
C LEU A 15 -7.52 -2.86 8.66
N PHE A 16 -6.62 -1.99 8.17
CA PHE A 16 -6.86 -1.21 6.97
C PHE A 16 -6.97 -2.09 5.73
N ALA A 17 -6.09 -3.09 5.60
CA ALA A 17 -6.14 -4.05 4.51
C ALA A 17 -7.48 -4.80 4.48
N ALA A 18 -7.94 -5.27 5.64
CA ALA A 18 -9.22 -5.94 5.78
C ALA A 18 -10.39 -5.02 5.40
N ALA A 19 -10.37 -3.75 5.87
CA ALA A 19 -11.41 -2.78 5.51
C ALA A 19 -11.45 -2.49 4.00
N CYS A 20 -10.29 -2.33 3.36
CA CYS A 20 -10.19 -2.17 1.90
C CYS A 20 -10.73 -3.41 1.16
N ALA A 21 -10.37 -4.61 1.61
CA ALA A 21 -10.87 -5.85 1.02
C ALA A 21 -12.39 -5.99 1.17
N GLN A 22 -12.96 -5.64 2.33
CA GLN A 22 -14.40 -5.63 2.55
C GLN A 22 -15.14 -4.63 1.64
N ALA A 23 -14.47 -3.56 1.21
CA ALA A 23 -15.00 -2.59 0.27
C ALA A 23 -14.79 -2.98 -1.21
N GLY A 24 -14.28 -4.19 -1.49
CA GLY A 24 -14.07 -4.70 -2.86
C GLY A 24 -12.73 -4.33 -3.48
N TYR A 25 -11.75 -3.85 -2.70
CA TYR A 25 -10.43 -3.52 -3.21
C TYR A 25 -9.39 -4.60 -2.95
N ALA A 26 -8.53 -4.86 -3.93
CA ALA A 26 -7.30 -5.59 -3.69
C ALA A 26 -6.37 -4.76 -2.77
N ALA A 27 -5.99 -5.34 -1.63
CA ALA A 27 -5.22 -4.63 -0.60
C ALA A 27 -3.94 -5.39 -0.22
N LEU A 28 -2.79 -4.73 -0.40
CA LEU A 28 -1.47 -5.29 -0.08
C LEU A 28 -0.82 -4.50 1.06
N ALA A 29 -0.46 -5.17 2.16
CA ALA A 29 0.38 -4.62 3.23
C ALA A 29 1.74 -5.32 3.25
N PHE A 30 2.83 -4.57 3.39
CA PHE A 30 4.19 -5.12 3.34
C PHE A 30 5.10 -4.48 4.41
N ASP A 31 6.19 -5.19 4.73
CA ASP A 31 7.29 -4.69 5.57
C ASP A 31 8.43 -4.20 4.66
N TYR A 32 9.08 -3.09 5.00
CA TYR A 32 10.27 -2.63 4.26
C TYR A 32 11.41 -3.62 4.40
N LEU A 33 12.37 -3.56 3.47
CA LEU A 33 13.61 -4.33 3.58
C LEU A 33 14.27 -4.03 4.94
N HIS A 34 14.90 -5.04 5.55
CA HIS A 34 15.46 -5.03 6.90
C HIS A 34 14.46 -5.18 8.05
N PHE A 35 13.15 -5.11 7.80
CA PHE A 35 12.12 -5.24 8.84
C PHE A 35 11.38 -6.57 8.78
N GLU A 36 11.15 -7.17 9.95
CA GLU A 36 10.30 -8.35 10.18
C GLU A 36 10.39 -9.46 9.13
N SER A 37 9.34 -9.61 8.32
CA SER A 37 9.21 -10.69 7.35
C SER A 37 9.95 -10.45 6.04
N SER A 38 10.50 -9.24 5.85
CA SER A 38 11.30 -8.88 4.68
C SER A 38 12.78 -9.16 4.95
N ASP A 39 13.49 -9.56 3.89
CA ASP A 39 14.92 -9.85 3.92
C ASP A 39 15.76 -8.60 4.22
N GLY A 40 17.09 -8.76 4.34
CA GLY A 40 18.04 -7.67 4.47
C GLY A 40 18.77 -7.62 5.82
N GLN A 41 20.00 -7.10 5.78
CA GLN A 41 20.88 -6.90 6.93
C GLN A 41 21.61 -5.55 6.85
N PRO A 42 21.89 -4.87 7.98
CA PRO A 42 21.47 -5.22 9.34
C PRO A 42 19.95 -5.17 9.52
N ARG A 43 19.41 -5.90 10.51
CA ARG A 43 17.97 -5.85 10.85
C ARG A 43 17.58 -4.49 11.42
N ASN A 44 16.32 -4.11 11.24
CA ASN A 44 15.72 -2.87 11.72
C ASN A 44 16.46 -1.61 11.24
N LEU A 45 17.06 -1.69 10.04
CA LEU A 45 17.74 -0.57 9.42
C LEU A 45 16.72 0.38 8.79
N MET A 46 16.54 1.54 9.42
CA MET A 46 15.72 2.61 8.89
C MET A 46 16.51 3.46 7.89
N SER A 47 16.01 3.55 6.65
CA SER A 47 16.64 4.33 5.58
C SER A 47 15.58 4.85 4.63
N VAL A 48 15.26 6.15 4.73
CA VAL A 48 14.22 6.79 3.90
C VAL A 48 14.44 6.57 2.39
N PRO A 49 15.67 6.70 1.83
CA PRO A 49 15.88 6.40 0.42
C PRO A 49 15.61 4.93 0.06
N GLN A 50 15.85 3.99 0.98
CA GLN A 50 15.56 2.58 0.76
C GLN A 50 14.07 2.30 0.85
N GLU A 51 13.39 2.82 1.88
CA GLU A 51 11.94 2.66 2.05
C GLU A 51 11.16 3.22 0.83
N LEU A 52 11.63 4.33 0.24
CA LEU A 52 11.09 4.87 -1.01
C LEU A 52 11.34 3.96 -2.22
N ARG A 53 12.46 3.24 -2.28
CA ARG A 53 12.75 2.25 -3.33
C ARG A 53 11.87 1.02 -3.16
N ASP A 54 11.82 0.46 -1.96
CA ASP A 54 11.00 -0.69 -1.61
C ASP A 54 9.52 -0.45 -1.98
N PHE A 55 9.02 0.76 -1.70
CA PHE A 55 7.64 1.12 -2.06
C PHE A 55 7.43 1.13 -3.60
N ARG A 56 8.40 1.63 -4.36
CA ARG A 56 8.34 1.62 -5.84
C ARG A 56 8.40 0.20 -6.39
N ASP A 57 9.23 -0.65 -5.81
CA ASP A 57 9.39 -2.05 -6.22
C ASP A 57 8.10 -2.84 -5.95
N VAL A 58 7.44 -2.62 -4.81
CA VAL A 58 6.13 -3.20 -4.52
C VAL A 58 5.07 -2.71 -5.51
N ASN A 59 5.07 -1.42 -5.86
CA ASN A 59 4.15 -0.90 -6.87
C ASN A 59 4.39 -1.52 -8.26
N ALA A 60 5.64 -1.77 -8.64
CA ALA A 60 5.97 -2.47 -9.88
C ALA A 60 5.47 -3.92 -9.84
N LEU A 61 5.70 -4.63 -8.74
CA LEU A 61 5.23 -6.00 -8.53
C LEU A 61 3.71 -6.11 -8.65
N VAL A 62 2.94 -5.18 -8.09
CA VAL A 62 1.48 -5.15 -8.23
C VAL A 62 1.07 -4.98 -9.70
N ARG A 63 1.77 -4.12 -10.45
CA ARG A 63 1.48 -3.87 -11.86
C ARG A 63 1.83 -5.05 -12.77
N GLU A 64 2.85 -5.83 -12.41
CA GLU A 64 3.29 -7.02 -13.17
C GLU A 64 2.43 -8.26 -12.92
N HIS A 65 1.57 -8.25 -11.89
CA HIS A 65 0.68 -9.36 -11.53
C HIS A 65 -0.80 -8.96 -11.55
N PRO A 66 -1.34 -8.51 -12.70
CA PRO A 66 -2.73 -8.09 -12.79
C PRO A 66 -3.70 -9.21 -12.39
N ASP A 67 -3.42 -10.47 -12.73
CA ASP A 67 -4.22 -11.64 -12.36
C ASP A 67 -4.45 -11.83 -10.86
N ARG A 68 -3.55 -11.30 -10.03
CA ARG A 68 -3.61 -11.38 -8.56
C ARG A 68 -4.22 -10.15 -7.91
N PHE A 69 -4.32 -9.05 -8.65
CA PHE A 69 -4.75 -7.74 -8.14
C PHE A 69 -5.86 -7.12 -9.03
N ASP A 70 -6.57 -7.93 -9.82
CA ASP A 70 -7.61 -7.50 -10.76
C ASP A 70 -8.94 -7.26 -10.02
N ASP A 71 -9.27 -5.99 -9.80
CA ASP A 71 -10.66 -5.51 -9.89
C ASP A 71 -10.69 -4.00 -10.18
N HIS A 72 -9.73 -3.24 -9.66
CA HIS A 72 -9.58 -1.82 -10.00
C HIS A 72 -8.09 -1.45 -10.00
N GLN A 73 -7.65 -0.70 -11.02
CA GLN A 73 -6.30 -0.11 -11.08
C GLN A 73 -5.88 0.45 -9.71
N LEU A 74 -4.59 0.37 -9.36
CA LEU A 74 -4.03 0.78 -8.06
C LEU A 74 -4.71 2.05 -7.51
N ALA A 75 -5.68 1.86 -6.62
CA ALA A 75 -6.62 2.92 -6.25
C ALA A 75 -6.02 3.91 -5.24
N ALA A 76 -5.07 3.45 -4.41
CA ALA A 76 -4.36 4.29 -3.45
C ALA A 76 -3.09 3.61 -2.92
N GLY A 77 -2.04 4.40 -2.67
CA GLY A 77 -0.92 4.04 -1.80
C GLY A 77 -1.09 4.71 -0.44
N ILE A 78 -1.37 3.93 0.61
CA ILE A 78 -1.39 4.45 1.99
C ILE A 78 -0.03 4.15 2.63
N ALA A 79 0.68 5.20 3.03
CA ALA A 79 1.83 5.12 3.91
C ALA A 79 1.72 6.16 5.02
N GLN A 80 1.89 5.72 6.27
CA GLN A 80 1.86 6.60 7.45
C GLN A 80 3.23 7.24 7.66
N CYS A 81 3.70 8.04 6.71
CA CYS A 81 4.91 8.84 6.90
C CYS A 81 4.71 10.23 6.29
N PRO A 82 5.09 11.33 6.96
CA PRO A 82 5.14 12.64 6.33
C PRO A 82 6.21 12.74 5.22
N CYS A 83 7.03 11.71 5.00
CA CYS A 83 8.17 11.71 4.06
C CYS A 83 8.00 10.80 2.83
N VAL A 84 6.87 10.10 2.68
CA VAL A 84 6.49 9.61 1.35
C VAL A 84 5.82 10.77 0.62
N ASP A 85 6.22 11.06 -0.62
CA ASP A 85 5.57 12.06 -1.47
C ASP A 85 4.10 11.66 -1.70
N GLY A 86 3.23 12.03 -0.76
CA GLY A 86 1.78 11.83 -0.87
C GLY A 86 1.22 12.52 -2.11
N PHE A 87 1.90 13.56 -2.58
CA PHE A 87 1.62 14.24 -3.84
C PHE A 87 1.99 13.39 -5.07
N ALA A 88 3.15 12.73 -5.09
CA ALA A 88 3.49 11.82 -6.18
C ALA A 88 2.56 10.59 -6.21
N SER A 89 2.13 10.14 -5.03
CA SER A 89 1.15 9.05 -4.91
C SER A 89 -0.23 9.47 -5.41
N SER A 90 -0.69 10.70 -5.11
CA SER A 90 -1.99 11.19 -5.60
C SER A 90 -2.01 11.44 -7.11
N LEU A 91 -0.88 11.83 -7.71
CA LEU A 91 -0.73 11.95 -9.16
C LEU A 91 -0.75 10.61 -9.90
N GLN A 92 -0.54 9.50 -9.20
CA GLN A 92 -0.58 8.14 -9.76
C GLN A 92 -1.97 7.49 -9.63
N VAL A 93 -2.92 8.15 -8.95
CA VAL A 93 -4.31 7.70 -8.84
C VAL A 93 -5.15 8.42 -9.90
N PRO A 94 -5.90 7.70 -10.76
CA PRO A 94 -6.79 8.34 -11.71
C PRO A 94 -7.89 9.14 -10.98
N LEU A 95 -7.94 10.46 -11.22
CA LEU A 95 -8.81 11.44 -10.55
C LEU A 95 -10.34 11.18 -10.69
N PHE A 96 -10.77 10.23 -11.54
CA PHE A 96 -12.16 10.09 -11.97
C PHE A 96 -12.77 8.68 -11.79
N HIS A 97 -12.36 7.89 -10.78
CA HIS A 97 -12.94 6.54 -10.58
C HIS A 97 -13.60 6.26 -9.21
N VAL A 98 -13.82 7.27 -8.36
CA VAL A 98 -14.44 7.09 -7.02
C VAL A 98 -15.98 7.15 -7.03
N ALA A 99 -16.62 7.26 -8.19
CA ALA A 99 -18.08 7.34 -8.29
C ALA A 99 -18.72 6.01 -8.72
N ALA A 100 -18.67 4.95 -7.90
CA ALA A 100 -19.44 3.73 -8.20
C ALA A 100 -19.92 2.87 -7.00
N ASN A 101 -19.61 3.19 -5.73
CA ASN A 101 -20.05 2.35 -4.60
C ASN A 101 -20.86 3.06 -3.51
N ALA A 102 -21.39 4.25 -3.79
CA ALA A 102 -22.40 4.88 -2.94
C ALA A 102 -23.81 4.59 -3.47
N GLY A 103 -24.29 3.35 -3.34
CA GLY A 103 -25.70 3.06 -3.64
C GLY A 103 -26.06 1.59 -3.81
N SER A 104 -26.35 0.90 -2.70
CA SER A 104 -27.50 -0.04 -2.58
C SER A 104 -27.44 -0.80 -1.25
N GLY A 105 -27.57 -0.08 -0.14
CA GLY A 105 -28.10 -0.67 1.08
C GLY A 105 -29.61 -0.47 1.10
N ASN A 106 -30.38 -1.45 0.64
CA ASN A 106 -31.78 -1.58 1.04
C ASN A 106 -32.24 -3.05 1.00
N VAL A 107 -32.87 -3.44 2.11
CA VAL A 107 -33.52 -4.70 2.52
C VAL A 107 -32.59 -5.79 3.07
#